data_AF-A0A6A3H209-F1
#
_entry.id   AF-A0A6A3H209-F1
#
_cell.length_a   1.000
_cell.length_b   1.000
_cell.length_c   1.000
_cell.angle_alpha   90.00
_cell.angle_beta   90.00
_cell.angle_gamma   90.00
#
_symmetry.space_group_name_H-M   'P 1'
#
loop_
_entity.id
_entity.type
_entity.pdbx_description
1 polymer ?
#
loop_
_entity_poly.entity_id
_entity_poly.type
_entity_poly.pdbx_seq_one_letter_code
_entity_poly.pdbx_strand_id
1 'polypeptide(L)'
;MCYDSVDKRTHLKLLQAIANEIISTTLTGFAQMTMHSPTQKDSDSCGLFVCLFFWKRLWKEAGSDYTHMGLRLRRWEVLHAIIEFSKG
;
A
#
# COMPACT_ATOMS: atom_id res chain seq x y z
N MET A 1 -0.25 -7.72 -7.37
CA MET A 1 -1.06 -6.49 -7.56
C MET A 1 -0.11 -5.31 -7.72
N CYS A 2 -0.42 -4.38 -8.60
CA CYS A 2 0.34 -3.14 -8.82
C CYS A 2 -0.49 -1.99 -8.27
N TYR A 3 0.02 -1.28 -7.26
CA TYR A 3 -0.68 -0.17 -6.63
C TYR A 3 0.28 1.00 -6.44
N ASP A 4 -0.16 2.18 -6.89
CA ASP A 4 0.49 3.46 -6.64
C ASP A 4 -0.56 4.43 -6.11
N SER A 5 -0.37 4.93 -4.89
CA SER A 5 -1.27 5.92 -4.30
C SER A 5 -1.33 7.24 -5.07
N VAL A 6 -0.31 7.58 -5.87
CA VAL A 6 -0.31 8.78 -6.72
C VAL A 6 -0.96 8.50 -8.09
N ASP A 7 -1.21 7.22 -8.41
CA ASP A 7 -1.73 6.74 -9.69
C ASP A 7 -0.95 7.28 -10.90
N LYS A 8 0.38 7.42 -10.75
CA LYS A 8 1.23 7.93 -11.83
C LYS A 8 1.49 6.82 -12.85
N ARG A 9 1.12 7.10 -14.10
CA ARG A 9 1.31 6.16 -15.23
C ARG A 9 2.74 5.60 -15.34
N THR A 10 3.76 6.41 -15.07
CA THR A 10 5.17 5.97 -15.13
C THR A 10 5.49 4.98 -14.02
N HIS A 11 5.01 5.19 -12.79
CA HIS A 11 5.17 4.24 -11.69
C HIS A 11 4.44 2.92 -12.00
N LEU A 12 3.21 3.00 -12.51
CA LEU A 12 2.42 1.81 -12.84
C LEU A 12 3.12 0.94 -13.90
N LYS A 13 3.72 1.53 -14.92
CA LYS A 13 4.50 0.79 -15.93
C LYS A 13 5.66 0.03 -15.29
N LEU A 14 6.39 0.66 -14.37
CA LEU A 14 7.49 0.03 -13.65
C LEU A 14 6.98 -1.11 -12.75
N LEU A 15 5.91 -0.89 -12.00
CA LEU A 15 5.29 -1.91 -11.14
C LEU A 15 4.80 -3.11 -11.97
N GLN A 16 4.21 -2.87 -13.14
CA GLN A 16 3.78 -3.93 -14.05
C GLN A 16 4.97 -4.71 -14.64
N ALA A 17 6.08 -4.04 -14.96
CA ALA A 17 7.28 -4.73 -15.42
C ALA A 17 7.83 -5.68 -14.34
N ILE A 18 7.95 -5.19 -13.10
CA ILE A 18 8.38 -5.99 -11.95
C ILE A 18 7.40 -7.15 -11.70
N ALA A 19 6.10 -6.91 -11.74
CA ALA A 19 5.09 -7.96 -11.54
C ALA A 19 5.17 -9.03 -12.62
N ASN A 20 5.39 -8.65 -13.89
CA ASN A 20 5.55 -9.60 -14.99
C ASN A 20 6.80 -10.47 -14.82
N GLU A 21 7.91 -9.90 -14.34
CA GLU A 21 9.13 -10.66 -14.04
C GLU A 21 8.91 -11.68 -12.90
N ILE A 22 8.20 -11.28 -11.85
CA ILE A 22 7.86 -12.19 -10.74
C ILE A 22 6.92 -13.31 -11.21
N ILE A 23 5.93 -12.99 -12.05
CA ILE A 23 4.97 -13.97 -12.59
C ILE A 23 5.68 -14.98 -13.51
N SER A 24 6.62 -14.53 -14.35
CA SER A 24 7.32 -15.42 -15.28
C SER A 24 8.30 -16.37 -14.59
N THR A 25 8.80 -16.00 -13.41
CA THR A 25 9.85 -16.76 -12.69
C THR A 25 9.31 -17.60 -11.54
N THR A 26 8.44 -17.04 -10.70
CA THR A 26 8.12 -17.60 -9.37
C THR A 26 6.62 -17.82 -9.15
N LEU A 27 5.77 -16.96 -9.73
CA LEU A 27 4.32 -17.02 -9.57
C LEU A 27 3.62 -17.39 -10.89
N THR A 28 4.08 -18.47 -11.54
CA THR A 28 3.50 -18.95 -12.79
C THR A 28 2.02 -19.33 -12.60
N GLY A 29 1.14 -18.87 -13.50
CA GLY A 29 -0.30 -19.11 -13.42
C GLY A 29 -1.10 -18.04 -12.67
N PHE A 30 -0.43 -17.07 -12.05
CA PHE A 30 -1.09 -15.88 -11.49
C PHE A 30 -1.18 -14.75 -12.53
N ALA A 31 -2.24 -13.94 -12.41
CA ALA A 31 -2.40 -12.73 -13.21
C ALA A 31 -2.05 -11.49 -12.38
N GLN A 32 -1.41 -10.50 -13.01
CA GLN A 32 -1.28 -9.19 -12.38
C GLN A 32 -2.60 -8.42 -12.43
N MET A 33 -2.82 -7.58 -11.42
CA MET A 33 -3.96 -6.67 -11.34
C MET A 33 -3.45 -5.30 -10.93
N THR A 34 -3.87 -4.27 -11.65
CA THR A 34 -3.56 -2.87 -11.32
C THR A 34 -4.71 -2.29 -10.51
N MET A 35 -4.39 -1.62 -9.40
CA MET A 35 -5.37 -0.97 -8.53
C MET A 35 -5.16 0.55 -8.59
N HIS A 36 -6.23 1.26 -8.93
CA HIS A 36 -6.24 2.72 -9.10
C HIS A 36 -6.76 3.48 -7.87
N SER A 37 -7.09 2.76 -6.80
CA SER A 37 -7.62 3.35 -5.58
C SER A 37 -7.17 2.58 -4.34
N PRO A 38 -7.06 3.25 -3.19
CA PRO A 38 -7.30 4.69 -2.95
C PRO A 38 -6.15 5.59 -3.44
N THR A 39 -6.44 6.85 -3.75
CA THR A 39 -5.42 7.83 -4.20
C THR A 39 -5.11 8.86 -3.13
N GLN A 40 -3.85 9.25 -3.02
CA GLN A 40 -3.41 10.32 -2.14
C GLN A 40 -3.53 11.68 -2.81
N LYS A 41 -3.68 12.73 -2.00
CA LYS A 41 -3.75 14.13 -2.47
C LYS A 41 -2.58 14.98 -1.98
N ASP A 42 -1.83 14.50 -0.98
CA ASP A 42 -0.66 15.15 -0.42
C ASP A 42 0.64 14.59 -1.05
N SER A 43 1.76 15.19 -0.65
CA SER A 43 3.09 14.80 -1.12
C SER A 43 3.82 13.81 -0.21
N ASP A 44 3.24 13.44 0.95
CA ASP A 44 3.96 12.77 2.03
C ASP A 44 3.29 11.49 2.58
N SER A 45 2.09 11.13 2.11
CA SER A 45 1.37 9.96 2.62
C SER A 45 1.63 8.64 1.87
N CYS A 46 2.52 8.60 0.87
CA CYS A 46 2.58 7.46 -0.06
C CYS A 46 2.92 6.14 0.64
N GLY A 47 3.88 6.17 1.58
CA GLY A 47 4.21 5.01 2.40
C GLY A 47 3.03 4.52 3.22
N LEU A 48 2.28 5.44 3.84
CA LEU A 48 1.11 5.09 4.65
C LEU A 48 -0.03 4.51 3.81
N PHE A 49 -0.28 5.07 2.62
CA PHE A 49 -1.29 4.52 1.70
C PHE A 49 -0.94 3.09 1.28
N VAL A 50 0.33 2.81 0.98
CA VAL A 50 0.79 1.45 0.67
C VAL A 50 0.57 0.51 1.86
N CYS A 51 0.96 0.92 3.08
CA CYS A 51 0.72 0.13 4.29
C CYS A 51 -0.77 -0.18 4.48
N LEU A 52 -1.64 0.85 4.45
CA LEU A 52 -3.08 0.69 4.65
C LEU A 52 -3.73 -0.17 3.56
N PHE A 53 -3.30 -0.02 2.31
CA PHE A 53 -3.80 -0.79 1.17
C PHE A 53 -3.59 -2.29 1.35
N PHE A 54 -2.40 -2.72 1.79
CA PHE A 54 -2.10 -4.12 2.04
C PHE A 54 -2.67 -4.61 3.37
N TRP A 55 -2.61 -3.77 4.41
CA TRP A 55 -3.11 -4.10 5.74
C TRP A 55 -4.61 -4.42 5.72
N LYS A 56 -5.43 -3.62 5.04
CA LYS A 56 -6.87 -3.88 4.88
C LYS A 56 -7.21 -5.19 4.15
N ARG A 57 -6.29 -5.67 3.30
CA ARG A 57 -6.47 -6.95 2.59
C ARG A 57 -6.15 -8.15 3.47
N LEU A 58 -5.28 -7.98 4.46
CA LEU A 58 -4.97 -9.00 5.47
C LEU A 58 -6.00 -8.99 6.60
N TRP A 59 -6.45 -7.80 7.02
CA TRP A 59 -7.38 -7.61 8.13
C TRP A 59 -8.52 -6.68 7.71
N LYS A 60 -9.72 -7.23 7.50
CA LYS A 60 -10.85 -6.49 6.91
C LYS A 60 -11.37 -5.38 7.83
N GLU A 61 -11.24 -5.57 9.14
CA GLU A 61 -11.63 -4.62 10.18
C GLU A 61 -10.65 -3.46 10.31
N ALA A 62 -9.49 -3.53 9.64
CA ALA A 62 -8.63 -2.37 9.52
C ALA A 62 -9.37 -1.23 8.77
N GLY A 63 -9.56 -0.13 9.49
CA GLY A 63 -10.26 1.04 8.96
C GLY A 63 -9.57 1.62 7.73
N SER A 64 -10.35 2.32 6.91
CA SER A 64 -9.89 3.00 5.69
C SER A 64 -10.19 4.50 5.75
N ASP A 65 -9.86 5.13 6.87
CA ASP A 65 -9.99 6.56 7.04
C ASP A 65 -8.80 7.28 6.39
N TYR A 66 -9.01 7.75 5.16
CA TYR A 66 -8.04 8.52 4.39
C TYR A 66 -8.23 10.04 4.53
N THR A 67 -8.99 10.51 5.54
CA THR A 67 -9.02 11.94 5.87
C THR A 67 -7.67 12.38 6.44
N HIS A 68 -7.36 13.68 6.39
CA HIS A 68 -6.10 14.19 6.94
C HIS A 68 -5.92 13.84 8.44
N MET A 69 -7.01 13.89 9.23
CA MET A 69 -6.97 13.47 10.63
C MET A 69 -6.79 11.96 10.77
N GLY A 70 -7.52 11.17 9.97
CA GLY A 70 -7.39 9.72 9.94
C GLY A 70 -5.95 9.28 9.63
N LEU A 71 -5.35 9.84 8.58
CA LEU A 71 -3.96 9.57 8.21
C LEU A 71 -2.99 9.92 9.34
N ARG A 72 -3.16 11.08 9.99
CA ARG A 72 -2.33 11.46 11.15
C ARG A 72 -2.43 10.45 12.29
N LEU A 73 -3.65 10.02 12.63
CA LEU A 73 -3.86 9.00 13.65
C LEU A 73 -3.20 7.68 13.25
N ARG A 74 -3.34 7.24 11.99
CA ARG A 74 -2.71 6.01 11.50
C ARG A 74 -1.18 6.07 11.54
N ARG A 75 -0.56 7.21 11.25
CA ARG A 75 0.90 7.38 11.43
C ARG A 75 1.31 7.12 12.88
N TRP A 76 0.54 7.67 13.83
CA TRP A 76 0.78 7.45 15.25
C TRP A 76 0.61 5.99 15.67
N GLU A 77 -0.46 5.33 15.22
CA GLU A 77 -0.70 3.91 15.52
C GLU A 77 0.42 3.00 14.97
N VAL A 78 0.90 3.27 13.76
CA VAL A 78 2.04 2.53 13.18
C VAL A 78 3.30 2.74 14.01
N LEU A 79 3.62 3.99 14.38
CA LEU A 79 4.76 4.29 15.24
C LEU A 79 4.65 3.60 16.61
N HIS A 80 3.47 3.66 17.23
CA HIS A 80 3.20 3.01 18.50
C HIS A 80 3.39 1.49 18.39
N ALA A 81 2.86 0.86 17.35
CA ALA A 81 3.05 -0.57 17.11
C ALA A 81 4.53 -0.96 16.95
N ILE A 82 5.33 -0.14 16.26
CA ILE A 82 6.77 -0.37 16.12
C ILE A 82 7.48 -0.28 17.47
N ILE A 83 7.15 0.73 18.28
CA ILE A 83 7.72 0.92 19.62
C ILE A 83 7.33 -0.22 20.56
N GLU A 84 6.09 -0.67 20.52
CA GLU A 84 5.65 -1.80 21.35
C GLU A 84 6.30 -3.11 20.90
N PHE A 85 6.45 -3.32 19.59
CA PHE A 85 7.14 -4.50 19.05
C PHE A 85 8.62 -4.52 19.45
N SER A 86 9.30 -3.37 19.52
CA SER A 86 10.72 -3.30 19.89
C SER A 86 10.98 -3.49 21.39
N LYS A 87 9.93 -3.54 22.22
CA LYS A 87 10.04 -3.87 23.65
C LYS A 87 9.98 -5.38 23.92
N GLY A 88 9.60 -6.18 22.94
CA GLY A 88 9.62 -7.65 22.98
C GLY A 88 10.94 -8.22 22.48
#